data_AF-A0A642BS79-F1
#
_entry.id   AF-A0A642BS79-F1
#
_cell.length_a   1.000
_cell.length_b   1.000
_cell.length_c   1.000
_cell.angle_alpha   90.00
_cell.angle_beta   90.00
_cell.angle_gamma   90.00
#
_symmetry.space_group_name_H-M   'P 1'
#
loop_
_entity.id
_entity.type
_entity.pdbx_description
1 polymer ?
#
loop_
_entity_poly.entity_id
_entity_poly.type
_entity_poly.pdbx_seq_one_letter_code
_entity_poly.pdbx_strand_id
1 'polypeptide(L)' 'NKCLIYLLKQEDKLLIVSMIDNLLKGASGQAVHNMNLLFGLEETVGLHLKPSAF' A
#
# COMPACT_ATOMS: atom_id res chain seq x y z
N ASN A 1 -2.63 -3.82 4.04
CA ASN A 1 -2.35 -2.55 3.34
C ASN A 1 -0.95 -2.55 2.70
N LYS A 2 -0.74 -3.24 1.57
CA LYS A 2 0.60 -3.49 0.99
C LYS A 2 0.77 -2.81 -0.37
N CYS A 3 2.02 -2.51 -0.74
CA CYS A 3 2.44 -2.12 -2.09
C CYS A 3 3.64 -3.00 -2.47
N LEU A 4 3.53 -3.71 -3.59
CA LEU A 4 4.63 -4.50 -4.14
C LEU A 4 5.35 -3.64 -5.18
N ILE A 5 6.67 -3.53 -5.04
CA ILE A 5 7.52 -2.77 -5.94
C ILE A 5 8.41 -3.75 -6.70
N TYR A 6 8.37 -3.68 -8.02
CA TYR A 6 9.23 -4.43 -8.92
C TYR A 6 10.07 -3.47 -9.75
N LEU A 7 11.36 -3.78 -9.90
CA LEU A 7 12.34 -2.95 -10.58
C LEU A 7 12.95 -3.74 -11.75
N LEU A 8 12.97 -3.14 -12.93
CA LEU A 8 13.64 -3.68 -14.11
C LEU A 8 14.56 -2.59 -14.69
N LYS A 9 15.86 -2.87 -14.72
CA LYS A 9 16.85 -1.98 -15.35
C LYS A 9 17.19 -2.49 -16.75
N GLN A 10 17.08 -1.62 -17.75
CA GLN A 10 17.54 -1.88 -19.12
C GLN A 10 18.41 -0.72 -19.57
N GLU A 11 19.72 -0.98 -19.72
CA GLU A 11 20.74 0.04 -20.02
C GLU A 11 20.65 1.22 -19.05
N ASP A 12 20.39 2.42 -19.56
CA ASP A 12 20.25 3.66 -18.79
C ASP A 12 18.81 3.95 -18.35
N LYS A 13 17.87 3.01 -18.56
CA LYS A 13 16.47 3.13 -18.17
C LYS A 13 16.14 2.23 -16.99
N LEU A 14 15.36 2.74 -16.05
CA LEU A 14 14.79 1.99 -14.94
C LEU A 14 13.26 2.01 -15.04
N LEU A 15 12.67 0.84 -15.25
CA LEU A 15 11.23 0.63 -15.14
C LEU A 15 10.89 0.28 -13.69
N ILE A 16 10.02 1.09 -13.09
CA ILE A 16 9.50 0.88 -11.74
C ILE A 16 8.03 0.51 -11.86
N VAL A 17 7.66 -0.66 -11.35
CA VAL A 17 6.28 -1.15 -11.32
C VAL A 17 5.81 -1.19 -9.87
N SER A 18 4.71 -0.52 -9.58
CA SER A 18 4.04 -0.58 -8.27
C SER A 18 2.68 -1.26 -8.41
N MET A 19 2.39 -2.24 -7.56
CA MET A 19 1.12 -2.96 -7.53
C MET A 19 0.46 -2.78 -6.16
N ILE A 20 -0.78 -2.30 -6.17
CA ILE A 20 -1.60 -2.10 -4.98
C ILE A 20 -3.03 -2.59 -5.24
N ASP A 21 -3.74 -2.97 -4.19
CA ASP A 21 -5.20 -3.01 -4.21
C ASP A 21 -5.73 -1.56 -4.22
N ASN A 22 -6.50 -1.20 -5.25
CA ASN A 22 -6.97 0.16 -5.48
C ASN A 22 -8.05 0.61 -4.49
N LEU A 23 -8.82 -0.31 -3.90
CA LEU A 23 -9.89 0.03 -2.95
C LEU A 23 -9.41 -0.01 -1.50
N LEU A 24 -8.39 -0.82 -1.20
CA LEU A 24 -7.69 -0.83 0.07
C LEU A 24 -6.58 0.23 0.08
N LYS A 25 -5.36 -0.12 -0.33
CA LYS A 25 -4.20 0.79 -0.25
C LYS A 25 -4.38 2.03 -1.13
N GLY A 26 -5.12 1.92 -2.24
CA GLY A 26 -5.45 3.05 -3.10
C GLY A 26 -6.58 3.96 -2.61
N ALA A 27 -7.36 3.54 -1.60
CA ALA A 27 -8.48 4.33 -1.10
C ALA A 27 -8.70 4.15 0.42
N SER A 28 -9.61 3.28 0.83
CA SER A 28 -10.10 3.19 2.22
C SER A 28 -9.00 2.88 3.24
N GLY A 29 -8.06 2.00 2.89
CA GLY A 29 -6.93 1.66 3.73
C GLY A 29 -5.95 2.81 3.94
N GLN A 30 -5.83 3.74 2.97
CA GLN A 30 -5.03 4.95 3.15
C GLN A 30 -5.77 6.00 3.99
N ALA A 31 -7.09 6.10 3.86
CA ALA A 31 -7.90 6.97 4.73
C ALA A 31 -7.80 6.56 6.21
N VAL A 32 -7.87 5.26 6.50
CA VAL A 32 -7.69 4.73 7.86
C VAL A 32 -6.26 4.93 8.36
N HIS A 33 -5.23 4.75 7.51
CA HIS A 33 -3.84 5.05 7.89
C HIS A 33 -3.69 6.52 8.30
N ASN A 34 -4.25 7.45 7.53
CA ASN A 34 -4.21 8.88 7.85
C ASN A 34 -5.00 9.21 9.13
N MET A 35 -6.14 8.55 9.35
CA MET A 35 -6.91 8.66 10.58
C MET A 35 -6.09 8.19 11.80
N ASN A 36 -5.42 7.04 11.70
CA ASN A 36 -4.57 6.53 12.78
C ASN A 36 -3.51 7.56 13.18
N LEU A 37 -2.84 8.17 12.20
CA LEU A 37 -1.88 9.25 12.43
C LEU A 37 -2.51 10.47 13.10
N LEU A 38 -3.67 10.93 12.62
CA LEU A 38 -4.37 12.10 13.16
C LEU A 38 -4.76 11.92 14.64
N PHE A 39 -5.13 10.70 15.04
CA PHE A 39 -5.55 10.39 16.40
C PHE A 39 -4.43 9.80 17.27
N GLY A 40 -3.18 9.79 16.79
CA GLY A 40 -2.02 9.28 17.55
C GLY A 40 -2.07 7.77 17.82
N LEU A 41 -2.80 7.02 17.00
CA LEU A 41 -2.84 5.56 17.05
C LEU A 41 -1.62 4.97 16.31
N GLU A 42 -1.28 3.72 16.60
CA GLU A 42 -0.30 2.99 15.77
C GLU A 42 -0.81 2.92 14.32
N GLU A 43 0.07 3.28 13.38
CA GLU A 43 -0.28 3.46 11.96
C GLU A 43 -1.00 2.26 11.34
N THR A 44 -0.64 1.05 11.77
CA THR A 44 -1.14 -0.21 11.19
C THR A 44 -2.44 -0.73 11.83
N VAL A 45 -2.96 -0.06 12.86
CA VAL A 45 -4.21 -0.47 13.53
C VAL A 45 -5.34 -0.59 12.51
N GLY A 46 -5.98 -1.77 12.48
CA GLY A 46 -7.08 -2.06 11.55
C GLY A 46 -6.67 -2.34 10.09
N LEU A 47 -5.38 -2.36 9.75
CA LEU A 47 -4.89 -2.47 8.36
C LEU A 47 -4.29 -3.83 7.98
N HIS A 48 -4.46 -4.83 8.84
CA HIS A 48 -3.92 -6.19 8.69
C HIS A 48 -4.82 -7.16 7.91
N LEU A 49 -5.86 -6.66 7.24
CA LEU A 49 -6.75 -7.48 6.42
C LEU A 49 -5.90 -8.28 5.40
N LYS A 50 -6.00 -9.61 5.47
CA LYS A 50 -5.43 -10.51 4.47
C LYS A 50 -6.45 -10.63 3.32
N PRO A 51 -6.04 -10.48 2.06
CA PRO A 51 -6.93 -10.77 0.93
C PRO A 51 -7.43 -12.22 1.05
N SER A 52 -8.73 -12.42 0.88
CA SER A 52 -9.34 -13.78 0.89
C SER A 52 -9.09 -14.52 -0.43
N ALA A 53 -8.73 -13.79 -1.48
CA ALA A 53 -8.26 -14.27 -2.77
C ALA A 53 -7.20 -13.27 -3.29
N PHE A 54 -6.26 -13.76 -4.09
CA PHE A 54 -4.97 -13.15 -4.51
C PHE A 54 -3.78 -13.41 -3.57
#